data_AF-A0AAV0PWL1-F1
#
_entry.id   AF-A0AAV0PWL1-F1
#
_cell.length_a   1.000
_cell.length_b   1.000
_cell.length_c   1.000
_cell.angle_alpha   90.00
_cell.angle_beta   90.00
_cell.angle_gamma   90.00
#
_symmetry.space_group_name_H-M   'P 1'
#
loop_
_entity.id
_entity.type
_entity.pdbx_description
1 polymer ?
#
loop_
_entity_poly.entity_id
_entity_poly.type
_entity_poly.pdbx_seq_one_letter_code
_entity_poly.pdbx_strand_id
1 'polypeptide(L)'
;SLFLKIQRSEVYIVVLYPKYTDSPWCLEELEEILQFMKLHGRRVIPVFYAVDPSEFENQKLPSSTAGRIRRWRAALSEVANLSGFDSQVIRYVKSKPVPVN
;
A
#
# COMPACT_ATOMS: atom_id res chain seq x y z
N SER A 1 -18.72 -3.74 -6.42
CA SER A 1 -18.00 -2.53 -6.02
C SER A 1 -16.65 -2.90 -5.43
N LEU A 2 -15.61 -2.09 -5.65
CA LEU A 2 -14.27 -2.23 -5.07
C LEU A 2 -14.30 -2.16 -3.54
N PHE A 3 -15.14 -1.27 -2.99
CA PHE A 3 -15.41 -1.16 -1.55
C PHE A 3 -15.84 -2.50 -0.93
N LEU A 4 -16.82 -3.20 -1.53
CA LEU A 4 -17.27 -4.52 -1.04
C LEU A 4 -16.14 -5.57 -1.06
N LYS A 5 -15.19 -5.47 -1.99
CA LYS A 5 -14.01 -6.35 -2.03
C LYS A 5 -13.05 -5.98 -0.90
N ILE A 6 -12.87 -4.70 -0.60
CA ILE A 6 -12.08 -4.26 0.55
C ILE A 6 -12.68 -4.85 1.82
N GLN A 7 -13.97 -4.67 2.08
CA GLN A 7 -14.61 -5.12 3.33
C GLN A 7 -14.50 -6.65 3.57
N ARG A 8 -14.53 -7.45 2.50
CA ARG A 8 -14.50 -8.92 2.57
C ARG A 8 -13.10 -9.52 2.57
N SER A 9 -12.06 -8.73 2.29
CA SER A 9 -10.69 -9.22 2.23
C SER A 9 -10.11 -9.42 3.63
N GLU A 10 -9.36 -10.51 3.81
CA GLU A 10 -8.66 -10.79 5.07
C GLU A 10 -7.22 -10.26 5.09
N VAL A 11 -6.66 -10.09 3.89
CA VAL A 11 -5.30 -9.62 3.64
C VAL A 11 -5.34 -8.60 2.49
N TYR A 12 -4.63 -7.49 2.65
CA TYR A 12 -4.46 -6.47 1.63
C TYR A 12 -2.99 -6.38 1.23
N ILE A 13 -2.73 -6.40 -0.08
CA ILE A 13 -1.42 -6.11 -0.64
C ILE A 13 -1.50 -4.70 -1.22
N VAL A 14 -0.79 -3.76 -0.59
CA VAL A 14 -0.78 -2.36 -1.03
C VAL A 14 0.49 -2.14 -1.83
N VAL A 15 0.36 -2.01 -3.14
CA VAL A 15 1.50 -1.74 -4.03
C VAL A 15 1.67 -0.24 -4.16
N LEU A 16 2.69 0.29 -3.48
CA LEU A 16 3.09 1.69 -3.52
C LEU A 16 4.04 1.88 -4.71
N TYR A 17 3.74 2.82 -5.60
CA TYR A 17 4.50 3.07 -6.83
C TYR A 17 4.68 4.59 -7.06
N PRO A 18 5.56 5.06 -7.98
CA PRO A 18 5.96 6.47 -8.06
C PRO A 18 4.86 7.50 -8.31
N LYS A 19 3.62 7.06 -8.61
CA LYS A 19 2.45 7.92 -8.84
C LYS A 19 1.25 7.51 -8.00
N TYR A 20 1.46 6.71 -6.95
CA TYR A 20 0.38 6.25 -6.07
C TYR A 20 -0.40 7.43 -5.47
N THR A 21 0.31 8.49 -5.07
CA THR A 21 -0.28 9.69 -4.46
C THR A 21 -0.94 10.64 -5.45
N ASP A 22 -0.76 10.46 -6.75
CA ASP A 22 -1.37 11.33 -7.76
C ASP A 22 -2.88 11.12 -7.85
N SER A 23 -3.36 9.94 -7.41
CA SER A 23 -4.76 9.54 -7.46
C SER A 23 -5.44 9.74 -6.09
N PRO A 24 -6.39 10.68 -5.97
CA PRO A 24 -7.22 10.81 -4.77
C PRO A 24 -7.91 9.50 -4.37
N TRP A 25 -8.26 8.69 -5.37
CA TRP A 25 -8.92 7.40 -5.18
C TRP A 25 -7.99 6.40 -4.50
N CYS A 26 -6.72 6.30 -4.93
CA CYS A 26 -5.76 5.40 -4.27
C CYS A 26 -5.54 5.79 -2.80
N LEU A 27 -5.56 7.09 -2.51
CA LEU A 27 -5.42 7.59 -1.15
C LEU A 27 -6.68 7.35 -0.29
N GLU A 28 -7.88 7.43 -0.87
CA GLU A 28 -9.13 7.03 -0.21
C GLU A 28 -9.15 5.53 0.10
N GLU A 29 -8.75 4.69 -0.86
CA GLU A 29 -8.65 3.25 -0.67
C GLU A 29 -7.66 2.89 0.44
N LEU A 30 -6.52 3.58 0.50
CA LEU A 30 -5.53 3.39 1.56
C LEU A 30 -6.10 3.71 2.94
N GLU A 31 -6.83 4.84 3.08
CA GLU A 31 -7.51 5.21 4.34
C GLU A 31 -8.46 4.10 4.78
N GLU A 32 -9.28 3.57 3.87
CA GLU A 32 -10.22 2.50 4.17
C GLU A 32 -9.52 1.19 4.54
N ILE A 33 -8.50 0.78 3.78
CA ILE A 33 -7.73 -0.44 4.08
C ILE A 33 -7.12 -0.39 5.48
N LEU A 34 -6.51 0.74 5.85
CA LEU A 34 -5.92 0.92 7.20
C LEU A 34 -7.00 1.00 8.28
N GLN A 35 -8.18 1.55 7.98
CA GLN A 35 -9.32 1.48 8.89
C GLN A 35 -9.75 0.02 9.12
N PHE A 36 -9.84 -0.80 8.08
CA PHE A 36 -10.18 -2.22 8.19
C PHE A 36 -9.11 -3.01 8.95
N MET A 37 -7.82 -2.69 8.74
CA MET A 37 -6.71 -3.24 9.51
C MET A 37 -6.92 -3.04 11.02
N LYS A 38 -7.24 -1.81 11.43
CA LYS A 38 -7.43 -1.45 12.86
C LYS A 38 -8.71 -2.02 13.45
N LEU A 39 -9.84 -1.88 12.76
CA LEU A 39 -11.16 -2.22 13.31
C LEU A 39 -11.45 -3.71 13.26
N HIS A 40 -10.89 -4.43 12.29
CA HIS A 40 -11.21 -5.84 12.04
C HIS A 40 -9.99 -6.76 12.10
N GLY A 41 -8.81 -6.26 12.51
CA GLY A 41 -7.59 -7.06 12.63
C GLY A 41 -7.10 -7.65 11.31
N ARG A 42 -7.43 -7.02 10.18
CA ARG A 42 -6.99 -7.48 8.85
C ARG A 42 -5.48 -7.27 8.70
N ARG A 43 -4.83 -8.09 7.86
CA ARG A 43 -3.40 -7.94 7.58
C ARG A 43 -3.17 -7.02 6.39
N VAL A 44 -2.24 -6.08 6.50
CA VAL A 44 -1.79 -5.22 5.40
C VAL A 44 -0.32 -5.52 5.15
N ILE A 45 0.02 -5.78 3.89
CA ILE A 45 1.38 -6.04 3.43
C ILE A 45 1.72 -4.99 2.37
N PRO A 46 2.52 -3.97 2.70
CA PRO A 46 2.98 -3.02 1.70
C PRO A 46 4.07 -3.61 0.82
N VAL A 47 4.03 -3.25 -0.46
CA VAL A 47 5.07 -3.53 -1.45
C VAL A 47 5.52 -2.19 -2.03
N PHE A 48 6.76 -1.82 -1.78
CA PHE A 48 7.39 -0.59 -2.27
C PHE A 48 7.98 -0.85 -3.65
N TYR A 49 7.21 -0.50 -4.68
CA TYR A 49 7.58 -0.68 -6.09
C TYR A 49 8.29 0.56 -6.64
N ALA A 50 9.61 0.47 -6.79
CA ALA A 50 10.46 1.56 -7.30
C ALA A 50 10.25 2.91 -6.58
N VAL A 51 9.98 2.86 -5.27
CA VAL A 51 9.78 4.03 -4.40
C VAL A 51 10.52 3.79 -3.10
N ASP A 52 11.22 4.82 -2.60
CA ASP A 52 11.73 4.80 -1.23
C ASP A 52 10.59 5.21 -0.28
N PRO A 53 10.33 4.47 0.83
CA PRO A 53 9.34 4.84 1.82
C PRO A 53 9.45 6.30 2.32
N SER A 54 10.67 6.84 2.40
CA SER A 54 10.93 8.23 2.81
C SER A 54 10.41 9.28 1.82
N GLU A 55 10.20 8.92 0.55
CA GLU A 55 9.61 9.82 -0.45
C GLU A 55 8.15 10.15 -0.14
N PHE A 56 7.43 9.27 0.56
CA PHE A 56 6.02 9.49 0.90
C PHE A 56 5.80 10.61 1.92
N GLU A 57 6.80 10.95 2.74
CA GLU A 57 6.71 12.07 3.68
C GLU A 57 6.70 13.43 2.95
N ASN A 58 7.40 13.51 1.82
CA ASN A 58 7.60 14.75 1.06
C ASN A 58 6.84 14.80 -0.27
N GLN A 59 6.08 13.76 -0.61
CA GLN A 59 5.31 13.71 -1.86
C GLN A 59 4.18 14.73 -1.88
N LYS A 60 3.98 15.31 -3.07
CA LYS A 60 2.85 16.20 -3.34
C LYS A 60 1.56 15.38 -3.36
N LEU A 61 0.58 15.82 -2.58
CA LEU A 61 -0.76 15.25 -2.56
C LEU A 61 -1.70 16.03 -3.49
N PRO A 62 -2.79 15.42 -3.96
CA PRO A 62 -3.80 16.11 -4.75
C PRO A 62 -4.43 17.26 -3.96
N SER A 63 -4.81 18.33 -4.65
CA SER A 63 -5.48 19.45 -4.02
C SER A 63 -6.79 19.00 -3.38
N SER A 64 -6.94 19.24 -2.08
CA SER A 64 -8.13 18.88 -1.32
C SER A 64 -8.24 19.71 -0.03
N THR A 65 -9.23 19.41 0.81
CA THR A 65 -9.39 20.09 2.11
C THR A 65 -8.21 19.76 3.03
N ALA A 66 -7.82 20.71 3.88
CA ALA A 66 -6.72 20.51 4.83
C ALA A 66 -6.93 19.27 5.72
N GLY A 67 -8.18 18.98 6.10
CA GLY A 67 -8.54 17.79 6.86
C GLY A 67 -8.28 16.49 6.09
N ARG A 68 -8.59 16.46 4.79
CA ARG A 68 -8.35 15.29 3.94
C ARG A 68 -6.86 15.09 3.68
N ILE A 69 -6.12 16.16 3.39
CA ILE A 69 -4.65 16.11 3.24
C ILE A 69 -3.99 15.56 4.50
N ARG A 70 -4.44 15.97 5.70
CA ARG A 70 -3.91 15.44 6.97
C ARG A 70 -4.14 13.94 7.12
N ARG A 71 -5.33 13.44 6.78
CA ARG A 71 -5.63 12.01 6.86
C ARG A 71 -4.82 11.19 5.87
N TRP A 72 -4.69 11.66 4.63
CA TRP A 72 -3.84 11.02 3.63
C TRP A 72 -2.38 10.95 4.05
N ARG A 73 -1.81 12.01 4.61
CA ARG A 73 -0.44 11.97 5.16
C ARG A 73 -0.30 10.95 6.29
N ALA A 74 -1.29 10.91 7.20
CA ALA A 74 -1.27 9.93 8.28
C ALA A 74 -1.34 8.50 7.74
N ALA A 75 -2.20 8.23 6.73
CA ALA A 75 -2.31 6.93 6.08
C ALA A 75 -1.01 6.51 5.38
N LEU A 76 -0.38 7.42 4.64
CA LEU A 76 0.91 7.18 3.97
C LEU A 76 2.03 6.90 4.98
N SER A 77 2.12 7.70 6.04
CA SER A 77 3.11 7.50 7.11
C SER A 77 2.87 6.16 7.82
N GLU A 78 1.63 5.79 8.09
CA GLU A 78 1.30 4.54 8.73
C GLU A 78 1.67 3.33 7.86
N VAL A 79 1.26 3.32 6.58
CA VAL A 79 1.58 2.19 5.69
C VAL A 79 3.09 2.08 5.42
N ALA A 80 3.83 3.19 5.38
CA ALA A 80 5.28 3.19 5.24
C ALA A 80 6.00 2.58 6.46
N ASN A 81 5.38 2.63 7.64
CA ASN A 81 5.92 2.07 8.88
C ASN A 81 5.55 0.58 9.10
N LEU A 82 4.71 -0.01 8.24
CA LEU A 82 4.40 -1.44 8.31
C LEU A 82 5.54 -2.27 7.71
N SER A 83 5.76 -3.48 8.27
CA SER A 83 6.70 -4.43 7.68
C SER A 83 6.20 -4.88 6.30
N GLY A 84 7.04 -4.73 5.28
CA GLY A 84 6.70 -5.02 3.90
C GLY A 84 7.88 -5.43 3.05
N PHE A 85 7.71 -5.34 1.73
CA PHE A 85 8.72 -5.76 0.76
C PHE A 85 9.17 -4.62 -0.14
N ASP A 86 10.47 -4.50 -0.33
CA ASP A 86 11.06 -3.64 -1.37
C ASP A 86 11.21 -4.44 -2.67
N SER A 87 10.55 -3.99 -3.74
CA SER A 87 10.57 -4.59 -5.07
C SER A 87 11.98 -4.76 -5.67
N GLN A 88 12.95 -3.92 -5.29
CA GLN A 88 14.32 -4.00 -5.78
C GLN A 88 15.11 -5.13 -5.10
N VAL A 89 14.63 -5.62 -3.96
CA VAL A 89 15.27 -6.68 -3.17
C VAL A 89 14.71 -8.06 -3.53
N ILE A 90 13.51 -8.15 -4.13
CA ILE A 90 12.89 -9.43 -4.49
C ILE A 90 13.28 -9.86 -5.91
N ARG A 91 14.17 -10.86 -6.01
CA ARG A 91 14.38 -11.63 -7.25
C ARG A 91 13.62 -12.95 -7.21
N TYR A 92 13.03 -13.31 -8.35
CA TYR A 92 12.41 -14.60 -8.64
C TYR A 92 13.38 -15.75 -8.32
N VAL A 93 13.00 -16.67 -7.44
CA VAL A 93 13.69 -17.96 -7.33
C VAL A 93 13.43 -18.69 -8.63
N LYS A 94 14.43 -18.80 -9.51
CA LYS A 94 14.37 -19.80 -10.59
C LYS A 94 14.22 -21.15 -9.89
N SER A 95 13.03 -21.74 -9.95
CA SER A 95 12.84 -23.13 -9.56
C SER A 95 13.87 -23.96 -10.32
N LYS A 96 14.61 -24.82 -9.61
CA LYS A 96 15.43 -25.83 -10.28
C LYS A 96 14.50 -26.64 -11.20
N PRO A 97 14.90 -26.97 -12.44
CA PRO A 97 14.10 -27.89 -13.24
C PRO A 97 13.90 -29.17 -12.43
N VAL A 98 12.63 -29.53 -12.23
CA VAL A 98 12.26 -30.82 -11.64
C VAL A 98 12.76 -31.87 -12.64
N PRO A 99 13.69 -32.76 -12.26
CA PRO A 99 14.08 -33.84 -13.15
C PRO A 99 12.83 -34.67 -13.45
N VAL A 100 12.46 -34.73 -14.72
CA VAL A 100 11.48 -35.69 -15.23
C VAL A 100 12.25 -36.98 -15.41
N ASN A 101 11.89 -38.00 -14.63
CA ASN A 101 12.42 -39.36 -14.77
C ASN A 101 12.00 -39.95 -16.12
#